data_AF-A0A7C6A4N2-F1
#
_entry.id   AF-A0A7C6A4N2-F1
#
_cell.length_a   1.000
_cell.length_b   1.000
_cell.length_c   1.000
_cell.angle_alpha   90.00
_cell.angle_beta   90.00
_cell.angle_gamma   90.00
#
_symmetry.space_group_name_H-M   'P 1'
#
loop_
_entity.id
_entity.type
_entity.pdbx_description
1 polymer ?
#
loop_
_entity_poly.entity_id
_entity_poly.type
_entity_poly.pdbx_seq_one_letter_code
_entity_poly.pdbx_strand_id
1 'polypeptide(L)'
;MPAAYASLTLNVFDGARQPIASSLRVLVRLIDGVGRTVSAGYHRGPSIYFARVPCYGDSRDDYRIVVSAPGCHTAGFHPLRMAAGRLTNLDLMLLPRDGTFNFRPAAWSALAQTRSRWLDLLERESYERLMEEQPAALAGLLNLLTALEQVQLGQGVALDYLAGIIWDPSPAPDRFFGWARPSLLDEVEKASHAGLFRAEMLPGVFHPGATSSFKETRLPFANLQITFHGNQRHRIGESDCVKVEPDIDYYPELVAHATLEVLPNKLLRRKTDPRMVYMLRWVATRWTGVPEFAPPYTVC
;
A
#
# COMPACT_ATOMS: atom_id res chain seq x y z
N MET A 1 21.71 -13.74 -27.17
CA MET A 1 21.60 -14.96 -26.33
C MET A 1 21.73 -14.54 -24.87
N PRO A 2 21.02 -15.16 -23.93
CA PRO A 2 21.24 -14.88 -22.51
C PRO A 2 22.62 -15.35 -22.07
N ALA A 3 23.25 -14.59 -21.16
CA ALA A 3 24.56 -14.89 -20.63
C ALA A 3 24.50 -15.94 -19.51
N ALA A 4 23.41 -15.95 -18.75
CA ALA A 4 23.15 -16.87 -17.65
C ALA A 4 21.65 -17.04 -17.40
N TYR A 5 21.31 -17.81 -16.36
CA TYR A 5 19.92 -18.01 -15.91
C TYR A 5 19.80 -17.78 -14.40
N ALA A 6 18.59 -17.42 -13.98
CA ALA A 6 18.15 -17.33 -12.61
C ALA A 6 16.89 -18.18 -12.40
N SER A 7 16.46 -18.29 -11.14
CA SER A 7 15.23 -18.97 -10.76
C SER A 7 14.24 -17.99 -10.10
N LEU A 8 12.95 -18.19 -10.35
CA LEU A 8 11.86 -17.44 -9.71
C LEU A 8 10.85 -18.41 -9.10
N THR A 9 10.56 -18.25 -7.82
CA THR A 9 9.35 -18.80 -7.20
C THR A 9 8.34 -17.68 -7.06
N LEU A 10 7.24 -17.79 -7.79
CA LEU A 10 6.09 -16.90 -7.67
C LEU A 10 5.06 -17.55 -6.76
N ASN A 11 4.71 -16.91 -5.64
CA ASN A 11 3.62 -17.30 -4.77
C ASN A 11 2.42 -16.38 -5.00
N VAL A 12 1.22 -16.95 -5.02
CA VAL A 12 -0.02 -16.23 -5.28
C VAL A 12 -0.96 -16.42 -4.10
N PHE A 13 -1.43 -15.29 -3.56
CA PHE A 13 -2.30 -15.20 -2.40
C PHE A 13 -3.64 -14.58 -2.77
N ASP A 14 -4.68 -14.85 -1.97
CA ASP A 14 -5.99 -14.22 -2.08
C ASP A 14 -6.11 -12.99 -1.17
N GLY A 15 -7.27 -12.33 -1.22
CA GLY A 15 -7.57 -11.17 -0.38
C GLY A 15 -7.78 -11.47 1.11
N ALA A 16 -7.72 -12.73 1.54
CA ALA A 16 -7.62 -13.12 2.93
C ALA A 16 -6.15 -13.31 3.40
N ARG A 17 -5.18 -12.96 2.54
CA ARG A 17 -3.74 -13.20 2.73
C ARG A 17 -3.42 -14.69 2.87
N GLN A 18 -4.22 -15.56 2.27
CA GLN A 18 -3.98 -17.00 2.23
C GLN A 18 -3.50 -17.42 0.83
N PRO A 19 -2.70 -18.49 0.69
CA PRO A 19 -2.37 -19.04 -0.61
C PRO A 19 -3.64 -19.33 -1.43
N ILE A 20 -3.66 -18.99 -2.72
CA ILE A 20 -4.83 -19.26 -3.56
C ILE A 20 -5.17 -20.76 -3.60
N ALA A 21 -6.46 -21.07 -3.78
CA ALA A 21 -6.92 -22.44 -3.95
C ALA A 21 -6.14 -23.15 -5.08
N SER A 22 -5.74 -24.40 -4.84
CA SER A 22 -4.96 -25.18 -5.82
C SER A 22 -5.71 -25.43 -7.14
N SER A 23 -7.05 -25.36 -7.10
CA SER A 23 -7.92 -25.47 -8.25
C SER A 23 -7.94 -24.20 -9.14
N LEU A 24 -7.58 -23.03 -8.60
CA LEU A 24 -7.58 -21.77 -9.34
C LEU A 24 -6.50 -21.81 -10.42
N ARG A 25 -6.93 -21.54 -11.67
CA ARG A 25 -6.03 -21.47 -12.83
C ARG A 25 -5.66 -20.02 -13.07
N VAL A 26 -4.37 -19.72 -13.01
CA VAL A 26 -3.82 -18.38 -13.23
C VAL A 26 -3.02 -18.35 -14.53
N LEU A 27 -3.09 -17.24 -15.27
CA LEU A 27 -2.19 -16.92 -16.37
C LEU A 27 -1.04 -16.07 -15.81
N VAL A 28 0.19 -16.57 -15.95
CA VAL A 28 1.40 -15.86 -15.56
C VAL A 28 2.15 -15.43 -16.81
N ARG A 29 2.60 -14.17 -16.83
CA ARG A 29 3.44 -13.60 -17.89
C ARG A 29 4.72 -13.03 -17.29
N LEU A 30 5.86 -13.46 -17.82
CA LEU A 30 7.19 -12.91 -17.56
C LEU A 30 7.57 -12.07 -18.78
N ILE A 31 7.71 -10.77 -18.58
CA ILE A 31 8.07 -9.80 -19.63
C ILE A 31 9.40 -9.19 -19.21
N ASP A 32 10.41 -9.21 -20.08
CA ASP A 32 11.73 -8.65 -19.77
C ASP A 32 11.70 -7.11 -19.79
N GLY A 33 12.80 -6.47 -19.37
CA GLY A 33 12.88 -5.01 -19.24
C GLY A 33 12.80 -4.23 -20.56
N VAL A 34 12.83 -4.91 -21.71
CA VAL A 34 12.59 -4.30 -23.04
C VAL A 34 11.21 -4.66 -23.61
N GLY A 35 10.35 -5.28 -22.82
CA GLY A 35 8.96 -5.58 -23.17
C GLY A 35 8.74 -6.90 -23.91
N ARG A 36 9.75 -7.75 -24.08
CA ARG A 36 9.58 -9.06 -24.71
C ARG A 36 8.98 -10.04 -23.72
N THR A 37 7.91 -10.72 -24.12
CA THR A 37 7.36 -11.85 -23.35
C THR A 37 8.32 -13.04 -23.44
N VAL A 38 8.90 -13.41 -22.30
CA VAL A 38 9.82 -14.55 -22.16
C VAL A 38 9.07 -15.82 -21.79
N SER A 39 7.98 -15.69 -21.02
CA SER A 39 7.07 -16.80 -20.70
C SER A 39 5.64 -16.27 -20.59
N ALA A 40 4.68 -17.04 -21.11
CA ALA A 40 3.26 -16.81 -20.92
C ALA A 40 2.56 -18.17 -20.85
N GLY A 41 2.02 -18.53 -19.69
CA GLY A 41 1.49 -19.86 -19.45
C GLY A 41 0.44 -19.89 -18.36
N TYR A 42 -0.44 -20.89 -18.46
CA TYR A 42 -1.38 -21.17 -17.39
C TYR A 42 -0.79 -22.12 -16.36
N HIS A 43 -0.99 -21.80 -15.10
CA HIS A 43 -0.51 -22.58 -13.96
C HIS A 43 -1.66 -22.85 -12.99
N ARG A 44 -1.44 -23.84 -12.11
CA ARG A 44 -2.32 -24.22 -11.01
C ARG A 44 -1.49 -24.30 -9.74
N GLY A 45 -2.15 -24.15 -8.59
CA GLY A 45 -1.47 -24.12 -7.30
C GLY A 45 -1.00 -22.71 -6.92
N PRO A 46 -0.73 -22.50 -5.61
CA PRO A 46 -0.34 -21.20 -5.09
C PRO A 46 1.12 -20.85 -5.37
N SER A 47 1.99 -21.82 -5.66
CA SER A 47 3.43 -21.60 -5.87
C SER A 47 3.86 -22.12 -7.23
N ILE A 48 4.52 -21.28 -8.02
CA ILE A 48 4.89 -21.52 -9.40
C ILE A 48 6.40 -21.29 -9.54
N TYR A 49 7.14 -22.32 -9.95
CA TYR A 49 8.59 -22.26 -10.09
C TYR A 49 9.03 -22.14 -11.55
N PHE A 50 9.89 -21.16 -11.81
CA PHE A 50 10.55 -20.92 -13.10
C PHE A 50 12.05 -21.13 -12.92
N ALA A 51 12.56 -22.27 -13.38
CA ALA A 51 13.97 -22.66 -13.17
C ALA A 51 14.99 -21.86 -14.01
N ARG A 52 14.57 -21.36 -15.18
CA ARG A 52 15.47 -20.80 -16.20
C ARG A 52 14.99 -19.46 -16.72
N VAL A 53 14.89 -18.48 -15.83
CA VAL A 53 14.63 -17.08 -16.21
C VAL A 53 15.92 -16.50 -16.81
N PRO A 54 15.93 -16.02 -18.06
CA PRO A 54 17.12 -15.48 -18.71
C PRO A 54 17.72 -14.26 -17.99
N CYS A 55 19.05 -14.22 -17.85
CA CYS A 55 19.79 -13.04 -17.40
C CYS A 55 20.76 -12.57 -18.49
N TYR A 56 20.73 -11.27 -18.78
CA TYR A 56 21.47 -10.61 -19.85
C TYR A 56 22.60 -9.71 -19.36
N GLY A 57 22.58 -9.30 -18.08
CA GLY A 57 23.55 -8.38 -17.49
C GLY A 57 23.27 -6.90 -17.79
N ASP A 58 22.05 -6.55 -18.22
CA ASP A 58 21.66 -5.18 -18.58
C ASP A 58 20.20 -4.88 -18.19
N SER A 59 19.59 -3.82 -18.75
CA SER A 59 18.22 -3.40 -18.42
C SER A 59 17.15 -4.46 -18.73
N ARG A 60 17.44 -5.46 -19.58
CA ARG A 60 16.51 -6.57 -19.84
C ARG A 60 16.21 -7.39 -18.59
N ASP A 61 17.10 -7.36 -17.60
CA ASP A 61 16.93 -8.11 -16.37
C ASP A 61 15.91 -7.50 -15.39
N ASP A 62 15.34 -6.33 -15.70
CA ASP A 62 14.23 -5.72 -14.95
C ASP A 62 12.88 -6.27 -15.41
N TYR A 63 12.54 -7.47 -14.96
CA TYR A 63 11.32 -8.14 -15.38
C TYR A 63 10.06 -7.45 -14.87
N ARG A 64 8.98 -7.59 -15.63
CA ARG A 64 7.60 -7.37 -15.21
C ARG A 64 6.92 -8.72 -15.10
N ILE A 65 6.41 -9.03 -13.91
CA ILE A 65 5.63 -10.23 -13.64
C ILE A 65 4.16 -9.84 -13.58
N VAL A 66 3.32 -10.53 -14.34
CA VAL A 66 1.87 -10.29 -14.37
C VAL A 66 1.13 -11.59 -14.11
N VAL A 67 0.18 -11.56 -13.19
CA VAL A 67 -0.69 -12.69 -12.83
C VAL A 67 -2.14 -12.25 -13.01
N SER A 68 -2.90 -13.06 -13.75
CA SER A 68 -4.33 -12.83 -13.96
C SER A 68 -5.12 -14.12 -13.80
N ALA A 69 -6.34 -13.99 -13.30
CA ALA A 69 -7.31 -15.07 -13.22
C ALA A 69 -8.71 -14.54 -13.55
N PRO A 70 -9.61 -15.39 -14.09
CA PRO A 70 -11.02 -15.04 -14.25
C PRO A 70 -11.63 -14.56 -12.93
N GLY A 71 -12.41 -13.48 -13.00
CA GLY A 71 -13.06 -12.90 -11.81
C GLY A 71 -12.13 -12.11 -10.87
N CYS A 72 -10.82 -12.07 -11.13
CA CYS A 72 -9.86 -11.33 -10.30
C CYS A 72 -9.35 -10.05 -10.99
N HIS A 73 -8.91 -9.08 -10.19
CA HIS A 73 -8.01 -8.03 -10.61
C HIS A 73 -6.67 -8.64 -11.03
N THR A 74 -6.06 -8.07 -12.06
CA THR A 74 -4.69 -8.43 -12.43
C THR A 74 -3.73 -7.89 -11.38
N ALA A 75 -2.81 -8.74 -10.93
CA ALA A 75 -1.71 -8.36 -10.05
C ALA A 75 -0.40 -8.39 -10.83
N GLY A 76 0.57 -7.58 -10.39
CA GLY A 76 1.89 -7.59 -11.00
C GLY A 76 2.93 -6.87 -10.18
N PHE A 77 4.19 -7.06 -10.56
CA PHE A 77 5.34 -6.43 -9.94
C PHE A 77 6.33 -6.00 -11.01
N HIS A 78 6.83 -4.77 -10.88
CA HIS A 78 7.86 -4.22 -11.74
C HIS A 78 8.54 -3.02 -11.04
N PRO A 79 9.86 -2.86 -11.16
CA PRO A 79 10.81 -3.80 -11.77
C PRO A 79 11.19 -4.94 -10.83
N LEU A 80 11.22 -6.17 -11.34
CA LEU A 80 11.81 -7.33 -10.68
C LEU A 80 13.19 -7.62 -11.28
N ARG A 81 14.25 -7.07 -10.68
CA ARG A 81 15.62 -7.32 -11.16
C ARG A 81 16.02 -8.79 -10.91
N MET A 82 16.19 -9.54 -11.98
CA MET A 82 16.71 -10.92 -11.93
C MET A 82 18.24 -10.92 -11.96
N ALA A 83 18.86 -11.79 -11.18
CA ALA A 83 20.32 -11.89 -11.08
C ALA A 83 20.77 -13.33 -11.28
N ALA A 84 21.80 -13.53 -12.10
CA ALA A 84 22.32 -14.84 -12.48
C ALA A 84 22.61 -15.73 -11.27
N GLY A 85 22.19 -16.99 -11.33
CA GLY A 85 22.40 -17.98 -10.26
C GLY A 85 21.58 -17.76 -8.98
N ARG A 86 20.76 -16.71 -8.90
CA ARG A 86 19.93 -16.44 -7.71
C ARG A 86 18.52 -17.01 -7.86
N LEU A 87 17.99 -17.49 -6.74
CA LEU A 87 16.56 -17.72 -6.56
C LEU A 87 15.92 -16.43 -6.03
N THR A 88 14.91 -15.95 -6.74
CA THR A 88 14.06 -14.83 -6.31
C THR A 88 12.70 -15.37 -5.88
N ASN A 89 12.22 -14.96 -4.70
CA ASN A 89 10.85 -15.24 -4.27
C ASN A 89 10.02 -13.97 -4.46
N LEU A 90 8.85 -14.09 -5.10
CA LEU A 90 7.91 -12.98 -5.27
C LEU A 90 6.53 -13.44 -4.81
N ASP A 91 5.92 -12.66 -3.93
CA ASP A 91 4.56 -12.89 -3.47
C ASP A 91 3.63 -11.85 -4.11
N LEU A 92 2.57 -12.32 -4.77
CA LEU A 92 1.53 -11.48 -5.35
C LEU A 92 0.17 -11.84 -4.77
N MET A 93 -0.70 -10.84 -4.63
CA MET A 93 -2.07 -11.04 -4.18
C MET A 93 -3.05 -10.81 -5.34
N LEU A 94 -3.97 -11.74 -5.55
CA LEU A 94 -5.09 -11.60 -6.48
C LEU A 94 -6.36 -11.29 -5.70
N LEU A 95 -6.95 -10.12 -5.99
CA LEU A 95 -8.23 -9.74 -5.41
C LEU A 95 -9.40 -10.08 -6.34
N PRO A 96 -10.53 -10.59 -5.83
CA PRO A 96 -11.76 -10.71 -6.61
C PRO A 96 -12.26 -9.32 -7.05
N ARG A 97 -12.73 -9.18 -8.29
CA ARG A 97 -13.21 -7.90 -8.85
C ARG A 97 -14.39 -7.34 -8.06
N ASP A 98 -15.31 -8.23 -7.74
CA ASP A 98 -16.52 -7.95 -6.97
C ASP A 98 -16.32 -8.30 -5.48
N GLY A 99 -15.06 -8.39 -5.05
CA GLY A 99 -14.70 -8.69 -3.67
C GLY A 99 -15.20 -7.65 -2.69
N THR A 100 -15.73 -8.13 -1.57
CA THR A 100 -16.31 -7.35 -0.48
C THR A 100 -15.36 -7.29 0.72
N PHE A 101 -15.52 -6.25 1.55
CA PHE A 101 -14.74 -6.15 2.78
C PHE A 101 -15.32 -7.05 3.87
N ASN A 102 -14.46 -7.79 4.54
CA ASN A 102 -14.80 -8.50 5.77
C ASN A 102 -14.11 -7.81 6.95
N PHE A 103 -14.89 -7.00 7.68
CA PHE A 103 -14.46 -6.22 8.85
C PHE A 103 -14.57 -6.96 10.19
N ARG A 104 -14.82 -8.28 10.21
CA ARG A 104 -14.87 -9.03 11.48
C ARG A 104 -13.63 -8.80 12.37
N PRO A 105 -12.38 -8.77 11.85
CA PRO A 105 -11.21 -8.48 12.69
C PRO A 105 -11.11 -7.00 13.12
N ALA A 106 -11.90 -6.11 12.49
CA ALA A 106 -11.98 -4.68 12.79
C ALA A 106 -13.17 -4.34 13.70
N ALA A 107 -13.93 -5.33 14.18
CA ALA A 107 -14.95 -5.07 15.19
C ALA A 107 -14.34 -4.36 16.41
N TRP A 108 -15.06 -3.41 17.02
CA TRP A 108 -14.54 -2.59 18.13
C TRP A 108 -13.91 -3.43 19.26
N SER A 109 -14.56 -4.55 19.62
CA SER A 109 -14.06 -5.48 20.64
C SER A 109 -12.79 -6.25 20.22
N ALA A 110 -12.61 -6.50 18.92
CA ALA A 110 -11.40 -7.12 18.39
C ALA A 110 -10.24 -6.11 18.33
N LEU A 111 -10.52 -4.86 17.95
CA LEU A 111 -9.54 -3.77 17.99
C LEU A 111 -9.06 -3.49 19.42
N ALA A 112 -9.95 -3.54 20.41
CA ALA A 112 -9.57 -3.37 21.82
C ALA A 112 -8.51 -4.38 22.30
N GLN A 113 -8.51 -5.58 21.72
CA GLN A 113 -7.57 -6.65 22.08
C GLN A 113 -6.25 -6.57 21.29
N THR A 114 -6.27 -6.00 20.08
CA THR A 114 -5.16 -6.13 19.11
C THR A 114 -4.49 -4.81 18.75
N ARG A 115 -5.20 -3.69 18.92
CA ARG A 115 -4.81 -2.33 18.47
C ARG A 115 -5.34 -1.28 19.45
N SER A 116 -5.12 -1.45 20.76
CA SER A 116 -5.66 -0.56 21.80
C SER A 116 -5.33 0.92 21.56
N ARG A 117 -4.12 1.23 21.09
CA ARG A 117 -3.68 2.60 20.73
C ARG A 117 -4.58 3.28 19.70
N TRP A 118 -5.22 2.51 18.81
CA TRP A 118 -6.15 3.07 17.82
C TRP A 118 -7.41 3.57 18.49
N LEU A 119 -7.86 2.92 19.57
CA LEU A 119 -9.08 3.32 20.27
C LEU A 119 -8.92 4.66 20.98
N ASP A 120 -7.69 5.08 21.31
CA ASP A 120 -7.41 6.42 21.83
C ASP A 120 -7.61 7.51 20.77
N LEU A 121 -7.65 7.15 19.48
CA LEU A 121 -7.80 8.08 18.35
C LEU A 121 -9.22 8.08 17.77
N LEU A 122 -9.94 6.97 17.94
CA LEU A 122 -11.20 6.71 17.26
C LEU A 122 -12.39 7.04 18.17
N GLU A 123 -13.42 7.63 17.56
CA GLU A 123 -14.73 7.76 18.19
C GLU A 123 -15.60 6.57 17.80
N ARG A 124 -16.10 5.82 18.79
CA ARG A 124 -16.79 4.55 18.56
C ARG A 124 -17.99 4.69 17.62
N GLU A 125 -18.89 5.63 17.89
CA GLU A 125 -20.11 5.82 17.10
C GLU A 125 -19.78 6.19 15.65
N SER A 126 -18.83 7.10 15.44
CA SER A 126 -18.38 7.51 14.10
C SER A 126 -17.70 6.35 13.36
N TYR A 127 -16.91 5.54 14.07
CA TYR A 127 -16.26 4.35 13.52
C TYR A 127 -17.25 3.26 13.10
N GLU A 128 -18.20 2.91 13.98
CA GLU A 128 -19.23 1.89 13.72
C GLU A 128 -20.14 2.35 12.57
N ARG A 129 -20.53 3.62 12.53
CA ARG A 129 -21.27 4.20 11.40
C ARG A 129 -20.48 4.14 10.09
N LEU A 130 -19.17 4.39 10.11
CA LEU A 130 -18.32 4.26 8.91
C LEU A 130 -18.29 2.81 8.40
N MET A 131 -18.29 1.82 9.31
CA MET A 131 -18.36 0.40 8.98
C MET A 131 -19.64 0.02 8.25
N GLU A 132 -20.77 0.57 8.70
CA GLU A 132 -22.10 0.25 8.18
C GLU A 132 -22.40 1.00 6.88
N GLU A 133 -22.09 2.29 6.82
CA GLU A 133 -22.57 3.19 5.76
C GLU A 133 -21.53 3.45 4.67
N GLN A 134 -20.23 3.42 5.02
CA GLN A 134 -19.13 3.82 4.13
C GLN A 134 -17.94 2.85 4.18
N PRO A 135 -18.13 1.57 3.81
CA PRO A 135 -17.13 0.53 3.98
C PRO A 135 -15.80 0.80 3.26
N ALA A 136 -15.83 1.50 2.11
CA ALA A 136 -14.60 1.91 1.42
C ALA A 136 -13.80 2.96 2.22
N ALA A 137 -14.48 3.92 2.85
CA ALA A 137 -13.83 4.89 3.71
C ALA A 137 -13.23 4.22 4.96
N LEU A 138 -13.95 3.26 5.56
CA LEU A 138 -13.39 2.47 6.65
C LEU A 138 -12.14 1.70 6.22
N ALA A 139 -12.18 1.00 5.09
CA ALA A 139 -11.01 0.28 4.58
C ALA A 139 -9.80 1.22 4.34
N GLY A 140 -10.05 2.42 3.81
CA GLY A 140 -9.04 3.47 3.66
C GLY A 140 -8.43 3.90 4.99
N LEU A 141 -9.27 4.22 5.98
CA LEU A 141 -8.83 4.56 7.34
C LEU A 141 -7.98 3.44 7.96
N LEU A 142 -8.43 2.19 7.89
CA LEU A 142 -7.71 1.03 8.44
C LEU A 142 -6.37 0.80 7.74
N ASN A 143 -6.30 1.03 6.42
CA ASN A 143 -5.05 0.99 5.67
C ASN A 143 -4.05 2.04 6.17
N LEU A 144 -4.52 3.28 6.33
CA LEU A 144 -3.68 4.40 6.76
C LEU A 144 -3.20 4.26 8.21
N LEU A 145 -4.07 3.86 9.13
CA LEU A 145 -3.68 3.61 10.53
C LEU A 145 -2.63 2.48 10.61
N THR A 146 -2.78 1.42 9.81
CA THR A 146 -1.77 0.36 9.72
C THR A 146 -0.46 0.87 9.12
N ALA A 147 -0.52 1.72 8.10
CA ALA A 147 0.67 2.30 7.50
C ALA A 147 1.42 3.20 8.50
N LEU A 148 0.70 4.07 9.22
CA LEU A 148 1.23 4.94 10.27
C LEU A 148 1.86 4.14 11.43
N GLU A 149 1.28 3.02 11.80
CA GLU A 149 1.82 2.09 12.81
C GLU A 149 3.12 1.40 12.35
N GLN A 150 3.37 1.34 11.05
CA GLN A 150 4.57 0.71 10.48
C GLN A 150 5.71 1.70 10.17
N VAL A 151 5.48 3.01 10.31
CA VAL A 151 6.51 4.03 10.04
C VAL A 151 7.17 4.41 11.35
N GLN A 152 8.42 3.99 11.53
CA GLN A 152 9.23 4.39 12.68
C GLN A 152 9.62 5.87 12.58
N LEU A 153 9.34 6.64 13.62
CA LEU A 153 9.73 8.05 13.76
C LEU A 153 10.23 8.28 15.20
N GLY A 154 11.43 8.84 15.35
CA GLY A 154 12.06 9.02 16.66
C GLY A 154 12.06 7.72 17.47
N GLN A 155 11.51 7.77 18.68
CA GLN A 155 11.42 6.64 19.62
C GLN A 155 10.17 5.76 19.45
N GLY A 156 9.26 6.10 18.52
CA GLY A 156 7.99 5.40 18.33
C GLY A 156 7.60 5.30 16.86
N VAL A 157 6.31 5.27 16.59
CA VAL A 157 5.77 5.21 15.23
C VAL A 157 4.98 6.46 14.88
N ALA A 158 4.77 6.74 13.60
CA ALA A 158 4.03 7.93 13.15
C ALA A 158 2.63 8.03 13.78
N LEU A 159 1.97 6.89 14.02
CA LEU A 159 0.69 6.82 14.71
C LEU A 159 0.72 7.44 16.12
N ASP A 160 1.83 7.33 16.86
CA ASP A 160 1.93 7.78 18.25
C ASP A 160 1.77 9.29 18.40
N TYR A 161 2.08 10.04 17.34
CA TYR A 161 1.98 11.48 17.31
C TYR A 161 0.57 12.00 17.00
N LEU A 162 -0.35 11.14 16.55
CA LEU A 162 -1.74 11.52 16.37
C LEU A 162 -2.42 11.72 17.73
N ALA A 163 -3.21 12.78 17.83
CA ALA A 163 -4.03 13.14 18.98
C ALA A 163 -5.52 12.81 18.76
N GLY A 164 -5.96 12.63 17.51
CA GLY A 164 -7.32 12.21 17.19
C GLY A 164 -7.63 12.28 15.70
N ILE A 165 -8.71 11.62 15.29
CA ILE A 165 -9.26 11.69 13.93
C ILE A 165 -10.29 12.82 13.85
N ILE A 166 -10.29 13.55 12.74
CA ILE A 166 -11.33 14.52 12.39
C ILE A 166 -12.39 13.77 11.58
N TRP A 167 -13.60 13.71 12.12
CA TRP A 167 -14.73 12.99 11.52
C TRP A 167 -15.61 13.84 10.61
N ASP A 168 -15.40 15.16 10.58
CA ASP A 168 -16.03 16.09 9.65
C ASP A 168 -14.97 16.96 8.92
N PRO A 169 -14.73 16.73 7.62
CA PRO A 169 -15.39 15.74 6.78
C PRO A 169 -15.04 14.30 7.19
N SER A 170 -15.95 13.36 6.91
CA SER A 170 -15.71 11.92 7.11
C SER A 170 -14.43 11.47 6.40
N PRO A 171 -13.70 10.47 6.94
CA PRO A 171 -12.62 9.81 6.21
C PRO A 171 -13.04 9.44 4.79
N ALA A 172 -12.10 9.55 3.85
CA ALA A 172 -12.28 9.15 2.46
C ALA A 172 -11.52 7.83 2.20
N PRO A 173 -11.75 7.18 1.04
CA PRO A 173 -11.12 5.89 0.75
C PRO A 173 -9.58 5.91 0.64
N ASP A 174 -8.96 7.07 0.45
CA ASP A 174 -7.51 7.28 0.32
C ASP A 174 -6.87 8.11 1.42
N ARG A 175 -7.67 8.83 2.22
CA ARG A 175 -7.17 9.82 3.17
C ARG A 175 -8.10 10.00 4.35
N PHE A 176 -7.58 10.54 5.44
CA PHE A 176 -8.39 11.14 6.51
C PHE A 176 -7.73 12.41 7.01
N PHE A 177 -8.47 13.23 7.75
CA PHE A 177 -7.90 14.37 8.47
C PHE A 177 -7.76 14.01 9.95
N GLY A 178 -6.70 14.48 10.59
CA GLY A 178 -6.47 14.26 12.01
C GLY A 178 -5.79 15.44 12.66
N TRP A 179 -5.75 15.42 13.98
CA TRP A 179 -4.92 16.31 14.78
C TRP A 179 -3.67 15.57 15.19
N ALA A 180 -2.50 16.19 15.03
CA ALA A 180 -1.22 15.63 15.44
C ALA A 180 -0.46 16.59 16.35
N ARG A 181 0.35 16.04 17.25
CA ARG A 181 1.30 16.84 18.03
C ARG A 181 2.31 17.51 17.08
N PRO A 182 2.73 18.76 17.34
CA PRO A 182 3.67 19.47 16.47
C PRO A 182 4.97 18.69 16.20
N SER A 183 5.44 17.91 17.16
CA SER A 183 6.64 17.08 17.04
C SER A 183 6.56 16.03 15.92
N LEU A 184 5.38 15.72 15.37
CA LEU A 184 5.28 14.87 14.18
C LEU A 184 6.03 15.50 12.99
N LEU A 185 5.87 16.81 12.79
CA LEU A 185 6.53 17.52 11.69
C LEU A 185 8.05 17.44 11.85
N ASP A 186 8.55 17.72 13.05
CA ASP A 186 9.99 17.68 13.35
C ASP A 186 10.58 16.28 13.05
N GLU A 187 9.86 15.21 13.42
CA GLU A 187 10.34 13.84 13.19
C GLU A 187 10.23 13.42 11.72
N VAL A 188 9.20 13.85 11.00
CA VAL A 188 9.07 13.61 9.55
C VAL A 188 10.16 14.38 8.79
N GLU A 189 10.49 15.61 9.18
CA GLU A 189 11.58 16.38 8.59
C GLU A 189 12.94 15.70 8.83
N LYS A 190 13.21 15.22 10.05
CA LYS A 190 14.41 14.41 10.33
C LYS A 190 14.45 13.14 9.48
N ALA A 191 13.33 12.43 9.37
CA ALA A 191 13.23 11.24 8.53
C ALA A 191 13.40 11.55 7.04
N SER A 192 12.98 12.74 6.58
CA SER A 192 13.22 13.23 5.23
C SER A 192 14.69 13.50 4.98
N HIS A 193 15.41 14.13 5.93
CA HIS A 193 16.87 14.30 5.83
C HIS A 193 17.62 12.97 5.82
N ALA A 194 17.08 11.93 6.46
CA ALA A 194 17.59 10.57 6.43
C ALA A 194 17.18 9.77 5.17
N GLY A 195 16.42 10.35 4.24
CA GLY A 195 16.00 9.73 3.00
C GLY A 195 14.82 8.75 3.10
N LEU A 196 14.15 8.67 4.26
CA LEU A 196 12.96 7.82 4.47
C LEU A 196 11.66 8.47 3.96
N PHE A 197 11.69 9.80 3.86
CA PHE A 197 10.65 10.61 3.26
C PHE A 197 11.24 11.56 2.22
N ARG A 198 10.41 12.01 1.31
CA ARG A 198 10.70 13.04 0.33
C ARG A 198 9.68 14.15 0.46
N ALA A 199 10.15 15.37 0.69
CA ALA A 199 9.31 16.55 0.71
C ALA A 199 8.74 16.85 -0.69
N GLU A 200 7.48 17.23 -0.76
CA GLU A 200 6.86 17.72 -1.99
C GLU A 200 7.11 19.22 -2.19
N MET A 201 7.41 19.64 -3.42
CA MET A 201 7.76 21.04 -3.70
C MET A 201 6.56 22.00 -3.63
N LEU A 202 5.36 21.54 -3.96
CA LEU A 202 4.16 22.39 -4.09
C LEU A 202 2.92 21.75 -3.45
N PRO A 203 2.92 21.53 -2.12
CA PRO A 203 1.84 20.80 -1.44
C PRO A 203 0.48 21.50 -1.59
N GLY A 204 0.45 22.83 -1.59
CA GLY A 204 -0.77 23.63 -1.72
C GLY A 204 -1.52 23.47 -3.06
N VAL A 205 -0.87 22.92 -4.09
CA VAL A 205 -1.50 22.66 -5.40
C VAL A 205 -2.39 21.42 -5.34
N PHE A 206 -1.97 20.39 -4.59
CA PHE A 206 -2.69 19.12 -4.47
C PHE A 206 -3.53 19.05 -3.19
N HIS A 207 -3.15 19.81 -2.17
CA HIS A 207 -3.81 19.89 -0.87
C HIS A 207 -4.03 21.36 -0.48
N PRO A 208 -5.22 21.94 -0.77
CA PRO A 208 -5.50 23.33 -0.45
C PRO A 208 -5.27 23.65 1.04
N GLY A 209 -4.43 24.64 1.32
CA GLY A 209 -4.08 25.05 2.68
C GLY A 209 -2.93 24.28 3.33
N ALA A 210 -2.34 23.30 2.63
CA ALA A 210 -1.15 22.60 3.11
C ALA A 210 0.09 23.51 3.13
N THR A 211 0.87 23.39 4.20
CA THR A 211 2.13 24.11 4.40
C THR A 211 3.35 23.25 4.03
N SER A 212 3.24 21.94 4.20
CA SER A 212 4.28 20.96 3.85
C SER A 212 3.63 19.59 3.59
N SER A 213 4.29 18.76 2.78
CA SER A 213 3.87 17.38 2.50
C SER A 213 5.10 16.51 2.32
N PHE A 214 5.05 15.29 2.84
CA PHE A 214 6.16 14.34 2.81
C PHE A 214 5.66 12.96 2.43
N LYS A 215 6.30 12.37 1.42
CA LYS A 215 5.97 11.04 0.91
C LYS A 215 7.05 10.03 1.27
N GLU A 216 6.64 8.91 1.83
CA GLU A 216 7.48 7.77 2.15
C GLU A 216 8.20 7.24 0.90
N THR A 217 9.47 6.83 1.05
CA THR A 217 10.31 6.37 -0.06
C THR A 217 10.69 4.88 0.03
N ARG A 218 10.41 4.23 1.17
CA ARG A 218 10.86 2.86 1.45
C ARG A 218 10.14 1.79 0.65
N LEU A 219 8.94 2.07 0.12
CA LEU A 219 8.17 1.11 -0.68
C LEU A 219 8.19 1.51 -2.16
N PRO A 220 8.20 0.53 -3.08
CA PRO A 220 8.15 0.81 -4.51
C PRO A 220 6.80 1.42 -4.97
N PHE A 221 5.73 1.25 -4.20
CA PHE A 221 4.37 1.74 -4.49
C PHE A 221 3.51 1.72 -3.23
N ALA A 222 2.32 2.32 -3.31
CA ALA A 222 1.38 2.47 -2.18
C ALA A 222 2.03 3.13 -0.96
N ASN A 223 2.83 4.17 -1.17
CA ASN A 223 3.57 4.89 -0.14
C ASN A 223 2.64 5.77 0.70
N LEU A 224 2.92 5.85 2.00
CA LEU A 224 2.26 6.80 2.88
C LEU A 224 2.73 8.21 2.57
N GLN A 225 1.80 9.15 2.50
CA GLN A 225 2.05 10.57 2.45
C GLN A 225 1.43 11.23 3.67
N ILE A 226 2.15 12.18 4.27
CA ILE A 226 1.69 12.96 5.41
C ILE A 226 1.76 14.43 5.02
N THR A 227 0.59 15.04 4.85
CA THR A 227 0.44 16.45 4.54
C THR A 227 0.09 17.23 5.80
N PHE A 228 0.77 18.35 6.03
CA PHE A 228 0.56 19.22 7.18
C PHE A 228 -0.16 20.50 6.76
N HIS A 229 -1.17 20.87 7.53
CA HIS A 229 -1.92 22.11 7.39
C HIS A 229 -1.51 23.05 8.54
N GLY A 230 -0.26 23.53 8.51
CA GLY A 230 0.43 24.20 9.64
C GLY A 230 -0.29 25.40 10.26
N ASN A 231 -1.15 26.05 9.47
CA ASN A 231 -1.96 27.20 9.88
C ASN A 231 -3.28 26.81 10.56
N GLN A 232 -3.67 25.54 10.50
CA GLN A 232 -4.86 25.00 11.16
C GLN A 232 -4.45 24.31 12.45
N ARG A 233 -4.80 24.94 13.58
CA ARG A 233 -4.42 24.53 14.93
C ARG A 233 -5.65 24.21 15.77
N HIS A 234 -5.52 23.25 16.68
CA HIS A 234 -6.56 22.91 17.63
C HIS A 234 -5.96 22.38 18.93
N ARG A 235 -6.45 22.88 20.06
CA ARG A 235 -5.95 22.49 21.36
C ARG A 235 -6.64 21.23 21.85
N ILE A 236 -5.87 20.16 22.06
CA ILE A 236 -6.34 18.90 22.65
C ILE A 236 -5.58 18.70 23.96
N GLY A 237 -6.28 18.87 25.08
CA GLY A 237 -5.66 18.94 26.41
C GLY A 237 -4.63 20.07 26.50
N GLU A 238 -3.38 19.71 26.77
CA GLU A 238 -2.26 20.66 26.86
C GLU A 238 -1.52 20.86 25.54
N SER A 239 -1.80 20.06 24.51
CA SER A 239 -1.10 20.13 23.22
C SER A 239 -1.81 21.07 22.24
N ASP A 240 -1.06 21.99 21.62
CA ASP A 240 -1.51 22.76 20.47
C ASP A 240 -1.27 21.96 19.17
N CYS A 241 -2.24 21.12 18.82
CA CYS A 241 -2.11 20.19 17.71
C CYS A 241 -2.23 20.90 16.36
N VAL A 242 -1.55 20.35 15.36
CA VAL A 242 -1.64 20.76 13.95
C VAL A 242 -2.53 19.79 13.20
N LYS A 243 -3.30 20.30 12.23
CA LYS A 243 -4.07 19.44 11.34
C LYS A 243 -3.14 18.73 10.36
N VAL A 244 -3.35 17.43 10.21
CA VAL A 244 -2.65 16.58 9.25
C VAL A 244 -3.64 15.86 8.35
N GLU A 245 -3.17 15.49 7.17
CA GLU A 245 -3.88 14.70 6.17
C GLU A 245 -2.94 13.55 5.76
N PRO A 246 -3.04 12.39 6.42
CA PRO A 246 -2.41 11.17 5.94
C PRO A 246 -3.18 10.63 4.73
N ASP A 247 -2.47 10.29 3.68
CA ASP A 247 -3.03 9.68 2.46
C ASP A 247 -2.10 8.61 1.89
N ILE A 248 -2.62 7.76 1.00
CA ILE A 248 -1.82 6.79 0.23
C ILE A 248 -2.12 6.93 -1.25
N ASP A 249 -1.08 7.25 -2.00
CA ASP A 249 -1.05 7.18 -3.45
C ASP A 249 -0.62 5.79 -3.93
N TYR A 250 -1.26 5.31 -4.99
CA TYR A 250 -0.85 4.07 -5.66
C TYR A 250 0.58 4.12 -6.20
N TYR A 251 0.99 5.28 -6.75
CA TYR A 251 2.24 5.41 -7.49
C TYR A 251 3.11 6.55 -6.94
N PRO A 252 4.44 6.37 -6.88
CA PRO A 252 5.36 7.41 -6.43
C PRO A 252 5.35 8.67 -7.30
N GLU A 253 5.02 8.55 -8.60
CA GLU A 253 5.07 9.62 -9.61
C GLU A 253 4.03 9.36 -10.72
N LEU A 254 3.39 10.43 -11.23
CA LEU A 254 2.50 10.44 -12.40
C LEU A 254 3.17 9.90 -13.70
N VAL A 255 4.49 9.68 -13.67
CA VAL A 255 5.31 9.20 -14.80
C VAL A 255 5.38 7.67 -14.90
N ALA A 256 4.90 6.93 -13.89
CA ALA A 256 4.73 5.47 -13.97
C ALA A 256 3.39 5.03 -14.60
N HIS A 257 2.61 5.95 -15.16
CA HIS A 257 1.33 5.64 -15.80
C HIS A 257 1.45 4.83 -17.10
N ALA A 258 2.65 4.57 -17.61
CA ALA A 258 2.88 3.79 -18.84
C ALA A 258 3.38 2.35 -18.61
N THR A 259 3.82 1.98 -17.41
CA THR A 259 4.61 0.72 -17.22
C THR A 259 3.80 -0.49 -16.78
N LEU A 260 2.52 -0.29 -16.44
CA LEU A 260 1.53 -1.34 -16.14
C LEU A 260 0.35 -1.25 -17.09
N GLU A 261 0.53 -1.66 -18.35
CA GLU A 261 -0.51 -1.80 -19.37
C GLU A 261 -1.57 -2.91 -19.03
N VAL A 262 -1.81 -3.16 -17.74
CA VAL A 262 -2.79 -4.13 -17.22
C VAL A 262 -3.54 -3.63 -15.97
N LEU A 263 -3.32 -2.40 -15.51
CA LEU A 263 -4.33 -1.68 -14.73
C LEU A 263 -5.24 -0.97 -15.74
N PRO A 264 -6.52 -1.35 -15.84
CA PRO A 264 -7.37 -0.85 -16.91
C PRO A 264 -7.40 0.68 -16.92
N ASN A 265 -7.32 1.24 -18.12
CA ASN A 265 -7.46 2.65 -18.56
C ASN A 265 -8.69 3.40 -18.00
N LYS A 266 -8.85 3.41 -16.67
CA LYS A 266 -9.93 4.08 -15.94
C LYS A 266 -9.45 4.71 -14.61
N LEU A 267 -8.13 4.74 -14.35
CA LEU A 267 -7.57 5.26 -13.09
C LEU A 267 -7.58 6.80 -12.98
N LEU A 268 -7.70 7.53 -14.09
CA LEU A 268 -7.61 9.00 -14.09
C LEU A 268 -8.93 9.73 -13.73
N ARG A 269 -10.00 9.02 -13.36
CA ARG A 269 -11.29 9.63 -12.96
C ARG A 269 -12.07 8.89 -11.88
N ARG A 270 -11.49 7.89 -11.20
CA ARG A 270 -12.16 7.20 -10.08
C ARG A 270 -11.44 7.53 -8.77
N LYS A 271 -12.25 7.73 -7.71
CA LYS A 271 -11.80 7.69 -6.31
C LYS A 271 -10.92 6.45 -6.12
N THR A 272 -9.80 6.59 -5.43
CA THR A 272 -8.92 5.51 -5.00
C THR A 272 -9.77 4.37 -4.39
N ASP A 273 -9.62 3.16 -4.93
CA ASP A 273 -10.14 1.91 -4.37
C ASP A 273 -9.18 1.39 -3.27
N PRO A 274 -9.60 1.36 -1.99
CA PRO A 274 -8.75 0.94 -0.87
C PRO A 274 -8.37 -0.54 -0.94
N ARG A 275 -9.10 -1.37 -1.72
CA ARG A 275 -8.71 -2.76 -2.00
C ARG A 275 -7.40 -2.82 -2.80
N MET A 276 -7.18 -1.86 -3.68
CA MET A 276 -5.93 -1.79 -4.44
C MET A 276 -4.78 -1.34 -3.55
N VAL A 277 -5.00 -0.44 -2.58
CA VAL A 277 -3.98 -0.06 -1.58
C VAL A 277 -3.63 -1.27 -0.71
N TYR A 278 -4.64 -2.02 -0.26
CA TYR A 278 -4.47 -3.27 0.48
C TYR A 278 -3.57 -4.26 -0.25
N MET A 279 -3.89 -4.57 -1.51
CA MET A 279 -3.13 -5.50 -2.34
C MET A 279 -1.70 -5.01 -2.58
N LEU A 280 -1.55 -3.76 -3.02
CA LEU A 280 -0.26 -3.21 -3.40
C LEU A 280 0.64 -3.06 -2.18
N ARG A 281 0.18 -2.49 -1.07
CA ARG A 281 1.03 -2.31 0.11
C ARG A 281 1.39 -3.66 0.77
N TRP A 282 0.50 -4.66 0.74
CA TRP A 282 0.85 -6.02 1.16
C TRP A 282 1.98 -6.61 0.30
N VAL A 283 1.88 -6.54 -1.03
CA VAL A 283 2.95 -7.00 -1.93
C VAL A 283 4.26 -6.24 -1.68
N ALA A 284 4.19 -4.91 -1.54
CA ALA A 284 5.35 -4.06 -1.32
C ALA A 284 6.08 -4.41 -0.02
N THR A 285 5.35 -4.60 1.09
CA THR A 285 5.95 -4.92 2.39
C THR A 285 6.57 -6.32 2.41
N ARG A 286 5.92 -7.31 1.78
CA ARG A 286 6.49 -8.66 1.58
C ARG A 286 7.79 -8.61 0.76
N TRP A 287 7.84 -7.76 -0.27
CA TRP A 287 9.03 -7.62 -1.11
C TRP A 287 10.19 -6.91 -0.41
N THR A 288 9.93 -5.83 0.32
CA THR A 288 10.98 -5.04 0.99
C THR A 288 11.43 -5.61 2.32
N GLY A 289 10.70 -6.60 2.86
CA GLY A 289 11.04 -7.27 4.13
C GLY A 289 10.74 -6.42 5.37
N VAL A 290 9.95 -5.36 5.24
CA VAL A 290 9.39 -4.63 6.39
C VAL A 290 8.21 -5.42 6.99
N PRO A 291 7.71 -5.06 8.19
CA PRO A 291 6.56 -5.76 8.78
C PRO A 291 5.39 -5.87 7.80
N GLU A 292 4.75 -7.04 7.78
CA GLU A 292 3.65 -7.34 6.86
C GLU A 292 2.51 -6.32 7.01
N PHE A 293 2.06 -5.74 5.90
CA PHE A 293 0.89 -4.88 5.88
C PHE A 293 -0.40 -5.67 6.11
N ALA A 294 -0.85 -5.69 7.37
CA ALA A 294 -2.03 -6.43 7.81
C ALA A 294 -3.07 -5.53 8.50
N PRO A 295 -3.82 -4.70 7.74
CA PRO A 295 -4.97 -4.00 8.30
C PRO A 295 -6.04 -5.03 8.72
N PRO A 296 -6.87 -4.71 9.74
CA PRO A 296 -7.79 -5.65 10.40
C PRO A 296 -9.03 -5.99 9.55
N TYR A 297 -8.86 -6.18 8.25
CA TYR A 297 -9.90 -6.67 7.36
C TYR A 297 -9.28 -7.54 6.27
N THR A 298 -10.16 -8.21 5.54
CA THR A 298 -9.83 -9.01 4.35
C THR A 298 -10.77 -8.65 3.22
N VAL A 299 -10.41 -9.02 1.99
CA VAL A 299 -11.22 -8.84 0.78
C VAL A 299 -11.58 -10.22 0.25
N CYS A 300 -12.87 -10.53 0.18
CA CYS A 300 -13.39 -11.85 -0.21
C CYS A 300 -14.45 -11.75 -1.29
#